data_AF-A0A8H6HLB2-F1
#
_entry.id   AF-A0A8H6HLB2-F1
#
_cell.length_a   1.000
_cell.length_b   1.000
_cell.length_c   1.000
_cell.angle_alpha   90.00
_cell.angle_beta   90.00
_cell.angle_gamma   90.00
#
_symmetry.space_group_name_H-M   'P 1'
#
loop_
_entity.id
_entity.type
_entity.pdbx_description
1 polymer ?
#
loop_
_entity_poly.entity_id
_entity_poly.type
_entity_poly.pdbx_seq_one_letter_code
_entity_poly.pdbx_strand_id
1 'polypeptide(L)'
;MPRITVDPNTEICPDYTTEAFAGARAALTAGGVAAAEAATVLKTIWTQGNDAAKIAWQLQVEEDVAADAERQRVAAEEQREIDVMKHEEEKKRKAKFLPIMMPTRRLGTTCPGRFRRARLGANFGGNASVTRRAQL
;
A
#
# COMPACT_ATOMS: atom_id res chain seq x y z
N MET A 1 21.35 2.52 -19.34
CA MET A 1 21.80 1.17 -19.74
C MET A 1 20.60 0.40 -20.27
N PRO A 2 20.78 -0.53 -21.23
CA PRO A 2 19.69 -1.43 -21.63
C PRO A 2 19.24 -2.23 -20.41
N ARG A 3 17.92 -2.37 -20.21
CA ARG A 3 17.37 -3.17 -19.12
C ARG A 3 17.60 -4.64 -19.39
N ILE A 4 18.06 -5.33 -18.37
CA ILE A 4 18.17 -6.78 -18.39
C ILE A 4 16.75 -7.33 -18.18
N THR A 5 16.34 -8.27 -19.05
CA THR A 5 14.98 -8.86 -19.04
C THR A 5 14.97 -10.29 -18.49
N VAL A 6 16.12 -10.96 -18.50
CA VAL A 6 16.29 -12.34 -18.03
C VAL A 6 17.19 -12.31 -16.81
N ASP A 7 16.81 -13.00 -15.74
CA ASP A 7 17.59 -13.08 -14.51
C ASP A 7 18.88 -13.91 -14.74
N PRO A 8 20.08 -13.30 -14.68
CA PRO A 8 21.35 -13.99 -14.88
C PRO A 8 21.63 -15.07 -13.82
N ASN A 9 20.94 -15.03 -12.66
CA ASN A 9 21.06 -16.06 -11.63
C ASN A 9 20.42 -17.39 -12.03
N THR A 10 19.53 -17.38 -13.04
CA THR A 10 18.88 -18.60 -13.55
C THR A 10 19.66 -19.27 -14.67
N GLU A 11 20.68 -18.59 -15.21
CA GLU A 11 21.48 -19.13 -16.31
C GLU A 11 22.48 -20.17 -15.80
N ILE A 12 22.52 -21.32 -16.49
CA ILE A 12 23.43 -22.42 -16.20
C ILE A 12 24.61 -22.34 -17.17
N CYS A 13 25.82 -22.50 -16.65
CA CYS A 13 27.03 -22.56 -17.47
C CYS A 13 26.91 -23.70 -18.49
N PRO A 14 27.05 -23.43 -19.80
CA PRO A 14 27.09 -24.48 -20.81
C PRO A 14 28.27 -25.42 -20.58
N ASP A 15 28.09 -26.69 -20.94
CA ASP A 15 29.20 -27.64 -20.95
C ASP A 15 30.05 -27.46 -22.22
N TYR A 16 31.13 -26.71 -22.06
CA TYR A 16 32.11 -26.45 -23.11
C TYR A 16 32.99 -27.65 -23.48
N THR A 17 32.77 -28.84 -22.89
CA THR A 17 33.42 -30.10 -23.29
C THR A 17 32.66 -30.84 -24.39
N THR A 18 31.40 -30.47 -24.63
CA THR A 18 30.57 -31.06 -25.70
C THR A 18 31.09 -30.72 -27.10
N GLU A 19 30.72 -31.52 -28.09
CA GLU A 19 31.15 -31.34 -29.49
C GLU A 19 30.55 -30.08 -30.14
N ALA A 20 29.43 -29.58 -29.63
CA ALA A 20 28.82 -28.32 -30.06
C ALA A 20 29.78 -27.12 -29.94
N PHE A 21 30.68 -27.14 -28.96
CA PHE A 21 31.68 -26.09 -28.74
C PHE A 21 33.07 -26.45 -29.28
N ALA A 22 33.21 -27.52 -30.08
CA ALA A 22 34.49 -27.93 -30.65
C ALA A 22 35.13 -26.82 -31.50
N GLY A 23 34.33 -26.06 -32.26
CA GLY A 23 34.84 -24.91 -33.03
C GLY A 23 35.43 -23.80 -32.15
N ALA A 24 34.78 -23.48 -31.03
CA ALA A 24 35.28 -22.50 -30.07
C ALA A 24 36.58 -22.97 -29.38
N ARG A 25 36.66 -24.26 -29.04
CA ARG A 25 37.89 -24.86 -28.52
C ARG A 25 39.01 -24.87 -29.57
N ALA A 26 38.69 -25.18 -30.82
CA ALA A 26 39.66 -25.23 -31.92
C ALA A 26 40.34 -23.88 -32.12
N ALA A 27 39.58 -22.78 -32.05
CA ALA A 27 40.12 -21.42 -32.12
C ALA A 27 41.14 -21.12 -31.01
N LEU A 28 40.87 -21.59 -29.79
CA LEU A 28 41.80 -21.43 -28.65
C LEU A 28 43.04 -22.33 -28.80
N THR A 29 42.87 -23.56 -29.27
CA THR A 29 44.00 -24.48 -29.50
C THR A 29 44.91 -24.02 -30.64
N ALA A 30 44.38 -23.34 -31.66
CA ALA A 30 45.19 -22.72 -32.71
C ALA A 30 46.10 -21.61 -32.16
N GLY A 31 45.72 -21.00 -31.02
CA GLY A 31 46.54 -20.06 -30.27
C GLY A 31 47.55 -20.70 -29.32
N GLY A 32 47.71 -22.03 -29.35
CA GLY A 32 48.67 -22.78 -28.52
C GLY A 32 48.16 -23.22 -27.15
N VAL A 33 46.87 -23.05 -26.85
CA VAL A 33 46.26 -23.50 -25.59
C VAL A 33 45.95 -25.00 -25.66
N ALA A 34 46.19 -25.75 -24.57
CA ALA A 34 45.83 -27.17 -24.54
C ALA A 34 44.30 -27.36 -24.63
N ALA A 35 43.83 -28.42 -25.29
CA ALA A 35 42.40 -28.65 -25.50
C ALA A 35 41.59 -28.73 -24.17
N ALA A 36 42.21 -29.27 -23.11
CA ALA A 36 41.62 -29.32 -21.77
C ALA A 36 41.55 -27.93 -21.10
N GLU A 37 42.53 -27.08 -21.35
CA GLU A 37 42.57 -25.70 -20.84
C GLU A 37 41.57 -24.80 -21.59
N ALA A 38 41.36 -25.04 -22.89
CA ALA A 38 40.43 -24.26 -23.70
C ALA A 38 39.00 -24.25 -23.15
N ALA A 39 38.49 -25.41 -22.69
CA ALA A 39 37.17 -25.50 -22.07
C ALA A 39 37.10 -24.73 -20.74
N THR A 40 38.19 -24.75 -19.96
CA THR A 40 38.31 -24.02 -18.69
C THR A 40 38.33 -22.51 -18.91
N VAL A 41 39.03 -22.05 -19.96
CA VAL A 41 39.06 -20.63 -20.36
C VAL A 41 37.67 -20.17 -20.77
N LEU A 42 36.95 -20.94 -21.61
CA LEU A 42 35.58 -20.60 -22.02
C LEU A 42 34.64 -20.51 -20.82
N LYS A 43 34.73 -21.46 -19.89
CA LYS A 43 33.95 -21.43 -18.65
C LYS A 43 34.27 -20.20 -17.80
N THR A 44 35.54 -19.82 -17.71
CA THR A 44 35.98 -18.64 -16.95
C THR A 44 35.43 -17.36 -17.56
N ILE A 45 35.52 -17.20 -18.88
CA ILE A 45 34.96 -16.05 -19.60
C ILE A 45 33.44 -15.96 -19.38
N TRP A 46 32.73 -17.07 -19.50
CA TRP A 46 31.29 -17.10 -19.26
C TRP A 46 30.95 -16.71 -17.81
N THR A 47 31.70 -17.23 -16.84
CA THR A 47 31.47 -16.93 -15.42
C THR A 47 31.67 -15.44 -15.13
N GLN A 48 32.74 -14.84 -15.64
CA GLN A 48 33.01 -13.40 -15.49
C GLN A 48 31.91 -12.55 -16.12
N GLY A 49 31.45 -12.92 -17.33
CA GLY A 49 30.34 -12.24 -17.99
C GLY A 49 29.03 -12.36 -17.20
N ASN A 50 28.72 -13.54 -16.70
CA ASN A 50 27.53 -13.79 -15.89
C ASN A 50 27.58 -13.02 -14.56
N ASP A 51 28.73 -12.98 -13.89
CA ASP A 51 28.89 -12.25 -12.64
C ASP A 51 28.72 -10.73 -12.83
N ALA A 52 29.24 -10.17 -13.92
CA ALA A 52 28.99 -8.79 -14.29
C ALA A 52 27.50 -8.52 -14.57
N ALA A 53 26.82 -9.46 -15.25
CA ALA A 53 25.38 -9.37 -15.50
C ALA A 53 24.57 -9.44 -14.20
N LYS A 54 24.94 -10.30 -13.25
CA LYS A 54 24.30 -10.37 -11.92
C LYS A 54 24.43 -9.08 -11.15
N ILE A 55 25.59 -8.43 -11.17
CA ILE A 55 25.79 -7.13 -10.51
C ILE A 55 24.88 -6.08 -11.13
N ALA A 56 24.82 -6.01 -12.46
CA ALA A 56 23.94 -5.07 -13.16
C ALA A 56 22.45 -5.36 -12.90
N TRP A 57 22.07 -6.64 -12.82
CA TRP A 57 20.71 -7.06 -12.47
C TRP A 57 20.36 -6.65 -11.04
N GLN A 58 21.26 -6.89 -10.08
CA GLN A 58 21.05 -6.52 -8.69
C GLN A 58 20.83 -5.01 -8.53
N LEU A 59 21.63 -4.20 -9.22
CA LEU A 59 21.45 -2.75 -9.23
C LEU A 59 20.09 -2.36 -9.80
N GLN A 60 19.66 -2.98 -10.90
CA GLN A 60 18.35 -2.73 -11.50
C GLN A 60 17.20 -3.08 -10.53
N VAL A 61 17.29 -4.22 -9.83
CA VAL A 61 16.30 -4.64 -8.83
C VAL A 61 16.24 -3.66 -7.66
N GLU A 62 17.40 -3.19 -7.17
CA GLU A 62 17.46 -2.20 -6.10
C GLU A 62 16.84 -0.86 -6.52
N GLU A 63 17.12 -0.39 -7.74
CA GLU A 63 16.49 0.80 -8.31
C GLU A 63 14.97 0.64 -8.44
N ASP A 64 14.50 -0.52 -8.88
CA ASP A 64 13.07 -0.83 -9.01
C ASP A 64 12.36 -0.82 -7.65
N VAL A 65 12.96 -1.47 -6.65
CA VAL A 65 12.40 -1.49 -5.29
C VAL A 65 12.35 -0.08 -4.70
N ALA A 66 13.39 0.73 -4.90
CA ALA A 66 13.40 2.11 -4.43
C ALA A 66 12.34 2.98 -5.15
N ALA A 67 12.19 2.81 -6.46
CA ALA A 67 11.19 3.53 -7.24
C ALA A 67 9.76 3.16 -6.83
N ASP A 68 9.49 1.88 -6.61
CA ASP A 68 8.18 1.40 -6.16
C ASP A 68 7.86 1.86 -4.74
N ALA A 69 8.84 1.85 -3.83
CA ALA A 69 8.67 2.37 -2.49
C ALA A 69 8.29 3.87 -2.51
N GLU A 70 8.95 4.67 -3.35
CA GLU A 70 8.63 6.09 -3.46
C GLU A 70 7.25 6.32 -4.09
N ARG A 71 6.88 5.55 -5.13
CA ARG A 71 5.52 5.60 -5.71
C ARG A 71 4.45 5.28 -4.68
N GLN A 72 4.68 4.27 -3.83
CA GLN A 72 3.75 3.93 -2.75
C GLN A 72 3.64 5.04 -1.71
N ARG A 73 4.75 5.71 -1.37
CA ARG A 73 4.74 6.85 -0.45
C ARG A 73 3.94 8.03 -0.99
N VAL A 74 4.17 8.41 -2.25
CA VAL A 74 3.42 9.49 -2.91
C VAL A 74 1.94 9.15 -3.00
N ALA A 75 1.59 7.93 -3.43
CA ALA A 75 0.19 7.50 -3.52
C ALA A 75 -0.50 7.50 -2.14
N ALA A 76 0.20 7.11 -1.08
CA ALA A 76 -0.34 7.13 0.28
C ALA A 76 -0.56 8.55 0.80
N GLU A 77 0.30 9.51 0.43
CA GLU A 77 0.15 10.92 0.77
C GLU A 77 -1.03 11.55 0.03
N GLU A 78 -1.13 11.34 -1.28
CA GLU A 78 -2.24 11.82 -2.10
C GLU A 78 -3.58 11.27 -1.58
N GLN A 79 -3.64 9.99 -1.21
CA GLN A 79 -4.84 9.40 -0.64
C GLN A 79 -5.25 10.06 0.67
N ARG A 80 -4.29 10.41 1.54
CA ARG A 80 -4.58 11.12 2.80
C ARG A 80 -5.12 12.52 2.54
N GLU A 81 -4.55 13.24 1.57
CA GLU A 81 -5.05 14.58 1.19
C GLU A 81 -6.49 14.50 0.67
N ILE A 82 -6.78 13.54 -0.21
CA ILE A 82 -8.14 13.29 -0.71
C ILE A 82 -9.10 12.98 0.44
N ASP A 83 -8.69 12.15 1.40
CA ASP A 83 -9.54 11.78 2.55
C ASP A 83 -9.78 12.96 3.49
N VAL A 84 -8.78 13.81 3.73
CA VAL A 84 -8.95 15.07 4.48
C VAL A 84 -9.94 15.98 3.78
N MET A 85 -9.78 16.18 2.46
CA MET A 85 -10.69 17.01 1.66
C MET A 85 -12.12 16.50 1.71
N LYS A 86 -12.33 15.19 1.53
CA LYS A 86 -13.65 14.55 1.65
C LYS A 86 -14.25 14.77 3.04
N HIS A 87 -13.46 14.59 4.10
CA HIS A 87 -13.95 14.78 5.46
C HIS A 87 -14.34 16.24 5.72
N GLU A 88 -13.60 17.22 5.18
CA GLU A 88 -13.99 18.63 5.25
C GLU A 88 -15.27 18.94 4.49
N GLU A 89 -15.44 18.39 3.29
CA GLU A 89 -16.67 18.53 2.51
C GLU A 89 -17.87 17.93 3.24
N GLU A 90 -17.71 16.76 3.85
CA GLU A 90 -18.76 16.15 4.67
C GLU A 90 -19.14 17.01 5.87
N LYS A 91 -18.16 17.61 6.56
CA LYS A 91 -18.41 18.54 7.68
C LYS A 91 -19.21 19.75 7.19
N LYS A 92 -18.82 20.35 6.06
CA LYS A 92 -19.53 21.47 5.43
C LYS A 92 -20.95 21.07 5.02
N ARG A 93 -21.15 19.86 4.48
CA ARG A 93 -22.48 19.34 4.12
C ARG A 93 -23.36 19.14 5.35
N LYS A 94 -22.85 18.47 6.39
CA LYS A 94 -23.58 18.24 7.65
C LYS A 94 -23.99 19.57 8.30
N ALA A 95 -23.12 20.57 8.31
CA ALA A 95 -23.42 21.90 8.85
C ALA A 95 -24.54 22.64 8.08
N LYS A 96 -24.56 22.54 6.74
CA LYS A 96 -25.60 23.15 5.90
C LYS A 96 -26.98 22.50 6.06
N PHE A 97 -27.02 21.22 6.40
CA PHE A 97 -28.26 20.42 6.53
C PHE A 97 -28.66 20.13 7.98
N LEU A 98 -28.09 20.83 8.97
CA LEU A 98 -28.66 20.81 10.31
C LEU A 98 -30.11 21.32 10.23
N PRO A 99 -31.10 20.56 10.74
CA PRO A 99 -32.47 21.04 10.81
C PRO A 99 -32.47 22.39 11.51
N ILE A 100 -32.97 23.42 10.84
CA ILE A 100 -33.24 24.71 11.46
C ILE A 100 -34.26 24.41 12.56
N MET A 101 -33.78 24.20 13.79
CA MET A 101 -34.59 24.29 14.99
C MET A 101 -35.06 25.74 15.04
N MET A 102 -36.17 25.99 14.36
CA MET A 102 -36.90 27.25 14.41
C MET A 102 -37.05 27.61 15.88
N PRO A 103 -36.63 28.80 16.33
CA PRO A 103 -36.97 29.24 17.67
C PRO A 103 -38.49 29.25 17.75
N THR A 104 -39.03 28.41 18.63
CA THR A 104 -40.47 28.31 18.86
C THR A 104 -40.98 29.70 19.17
N ARG A 105 -41.67 30.34 18.20
CA ARG A 105 -42.41 31.57 18.46
C ARG A 105 -43.38 31.25 19.60
N ARG A 106 -43.11 31.78 20.79
CA ARG A 106 -44.07 31.84 21.88
C ARG A 106 -45.23 32.74 21.43
N LEU A 107 -46.16 32.19 20.67
CA LEU A 107 -47.50 32.75 20.55
C LEU A 107 -48.27 32.33 21.81
N GLY A 108 -47.96 33.00 22.91
CA GLY A 108 -48.72 32.91 24.16
C GLY A 108 -49.85 33.93 24.11
N THR A 109 -50.98 33.50 23.58
CA THR A 109 -52.29 34.16 23.67
C THR A 109 -52.62 34.52 25.12
N THR A 110 -52.65 35.81 25.44
CA THR A 110 -53.23 36.33 26.67
C THR A 110 -54.75 36.26 26.55
N CYS A 111 -55.35 35.20 27.09
CA CYS A 111 -56.67 35.14 27.71
C CYS A 111 -56.93 33.68 28.11
N PRO A 112 -57.16 33.40 29.41
CA PRO A 112 -58.56 33.21 29.78
C PRO A 112 -58.93 33.74 31.18
N GLY A 113 -60.23 34.05 31.29
CA GLY A 113 -60.90 34.47 32.51
C GLY A 113 -60.86 33.42 33.62
N ARG A 114 -60.97 33.95 34.84
CA ARG A 114 -61.13 33.23 36.10
C ARG A 114 -62.38 32.37 36.08
N PHE A 115 -62.24 31.07 36.29
CA PHE A 115 -63.19 30.29 37.08
C PHE A 115 -62.45 29.37 38.04
N ARG A 116 -62.97 29.33 39.27
CA ARG A 116 -62.36 28.79 40.50
C ARG A 116 -62.58 27.28 40.67
N ARG A 117 -61.60 26.67 41.36
CA ARG A 117 -61.67 25.58 42.37
C ARG A 117 -62.03 24.15 41.94
N ALA A 118 -61.07 23.24 42.16
CA ALA A 118 -61.08 22.16 43.19
C ALA A 118 -59.82 21.29 42.96
N ARG A 119 -58.71 21.46 43.69
CA ARG A 119 -58.30 20.84 44.97
C ARG A 119 -58.48 19.30 45.05
N LEU A 120 -57.33 18.64 44.84
CA LEU A 120 -56.77 17.44 45.48
C LEU A 120 -57.46 16.08 45.30
N GLY A 121 -56.70 15.15 44.71
CA GLY A 121 -56.76 13.74 45.09
C GLY A 121 -56.42 12.78 43.95
N ALA A 122 -55.16 12.35 43.83
CA ALA A 122 -54.81 10.97 43.47
C ALA A 122 -53.31 10.75 43.66
N ASN A 123 -53.04 9.79 44.54
CA ASN A 123 -51.75 9.32 45.01
C ASN A 123 -51.35 8.12 44.14
N PHE A 124 -50.13 8.10 43.60
CA PHE A 124 -49.38 6.92 43.12
C PHE A 124 -47.91 7.36 43.20
N GLY A 125 -47.08 6.89 44.14
CA GLY A 125 -46.77 5.50 44.45
C GLY A 125 -46.12 4.88 43.21
N GLY A 126 -44.83 4.62 43.10
CA GLY A 126 -43.69 4.61 44.01
C GLY A 126 -42.61 3.73 43.36
N ASN A 127 -41.35 3.90 43.77
CA ASN A 127 -40.21 2.99 43.59
C ASN A 127 -39.77 2.67 42.15
N ALA A 128 -38.54 2.27 41.86
CA ALA A 128 -37.24 2.32 42.51
C ALA A 128 -36.33 1.64 41.48
N SER A 129 -35.07 2.09 41.39
CA SER A 129 -33.91 1.26 41.04
C SER A 129 -33.87 0.57 39.67
N VAL A 130 -32.74 0.72 38.96
CA VAL A 130 -31.78 -0.39 38.82
C VAL A 130 -30.60 0.08 37.96
N THR A 131 -29.47 0.17 38.65
CA THR A 131 -28.10 0.01 38.18
C THR A 131 -27.93 -1.04 37.08
N ARG A 132 -27.18 -0.72 36.02
CA ARG A 132 -26.26 -1.63 35.33
C ARG A 132 -25.51 -0.84 34.25
N ARG A 133 -24.27 -1.11 33.87
CA ARG A 133 -23.08 -1.76 34.42
C ARG A 133 -22.06 -1.57 33.29
N ALA A 134 -20.82 -1.23 33.64
CA ALA A 134 -19.72 -1.10 32.72
C ALA A 134 -19.46 -2.38 31.89
N GLN A 135 -19.14 -2.18 30.62
CA GLN A 135 -18.28 -2.97 29.72
C GLN A 135 -17.78 -1.91 28.70
N LEU A 136 -16.49 -1.67 28.44
CA LEU A 136 -15.27 -2.47 28.44
C LEU A 136 -14.11 -1.68 29.05
#